data_AF-G7EBG4-F1
#
_entry.id   AF-G7EBG4-F1
#
_cell.length_a   1.000
_cell.length_b   1.000
_cell.length_c   1.000
_cell.angle_alpha   90.00
_cell.angle_beta   90.00
_cell.angle_gamma   90.00
#
_symmetry.space_group_name_H-M   'P 1'
#
loop_
_entity.id
_entity.type
_entity.pdbx_description
1 polymer ?
#
loop_
_entity_poly.entity_id
_entity_poly.type
_entity_poly.pdbx_seq_one_letter_code
_entity_poly.pdbx_strand_id
1 'polypeptide(L)'
;MLRRTYKHKLLSIALLLGSLPSMANVANGSFEQWSGNTPDTWSTIDSGISLSRSTIIVKTGNSAAAINVTTGSQANTDLLQQITVEAGKTYAFSADVYHTEGKIKARLFVDGYQGFSNNTQTNQWQTITHSYTASSNKTISVGLRFYDVSGFDGSELVYVDNFLPTSNDSGSVSCSGNSLSFSLTTDNYGSETSWAINNNQGSTVASGSGYASNTQYNEALCLADGAYTFTINDSYGDGICCSFGSGSYALTNNGSTLASGESFSNAESTSFTLGSGSGSTPTTPTGYYITAQGLTGYALKTELYNIINNHSSQGYSAIWNFYDSSARDIYFENDNSILDMYSEKPNGNDSYTYTAISDQCGNYSGEGGCYNREHSFPKSWFGGTNEPMNSDVHHIYATDGYVNSKRSNFPFGEVASATFRSTNGSKLGSASSAINYSGTVFEPIDEFKGDFARAYFYMATRYENVIGSWQNNTTASNAVLNGSSNQVFESWVVAMLLNWHNADPVSQMEIDRNQAAFEFQGNRNPYIDYPEFVEMIW
;
A
#
# COMPACT_ATOMS: atom_id res chain seq x y z
N MET A 1 2.19 46.21 -43.22
CA MET A 1 1.68 46.33 -41.84
C MET A 1 0.39 45.52 -41.76
N LEU A 2 0.32 44.60 -40.79
CA LEU A 2 -0.60 43.46 -40.67
C LEU A 2 -2.09 43.84 -40.61
N ARG A 3 -2.95 42.92 -41.10
CA ARG A 3 -4.14 42.44 -40.36
C ARG A 3 -4.58 41.06 -40.86
N ARG A 4 -4.45 40.05 -39.98
CA ARG A 4 -5.06 38.70 -40.03
C ARG A 4 -6.39 38.74 -39.26
N THR A 5 -7.36 37.89 -39.64
CA THR A 5 -8.02 36.86 -38.79
C THR A 5 -9.16 36.14 -39.56
N TYR A 6 -8.98 34.84 -39.88
CA TYR A 6 -9.56 33.61 -39.30
C TYR A 6 -11.06 33.33 -39.60
N LYS A 7 -11.30 32.25 -40.37
CA LYS A 7 -12.61 31.58 -40.54
C LYS A 7 -12.64 30.29 -39.73
N HIS A 8 -13.68 30.11 -38.92
CA HIS A 8 -14.00 28.84 -38.24
C HIS A 8 -14.50 27.78 -39.23
N LYS A 9 -14.06 26.54 -39.05
CA LYS A 9 -14.75 25.33 -39.55
C LYS A 9 -15.11 24.46 -38.35
N LEU A 10 -16.40 24.23 -38.16
CA LEU A 10 -16.92 23.12 -37.35
C LEU A 10 -16.69 21.81 -38.14
N LEU A 11 -16.27 20.75 -37.45
CA LEU A 11 -16.31 19.38 -37.95
C LEU A 11 -17.09 18.54 -36.93
N SER A 12 -18.21 17.97 -37.38
CA SER A 12 -19.02 17.01 -36.63
C SER A 12 -18.31 15.66 -36.60
N ILE A 13 -18.15 15.07 -35.41
CA ILE A 13 -17.65 13.70 -35.22
C ILE A 13 -18.84 12.78 -34.94
N ALA A 14 -18.99 11.77 -35.79
CA ALA A 14 -19.93 10.68 -35.60
C ALA A 14 -19.37 9.69 -34.55
N LEU A 15 -20.17 9.39 -33.52
CA LEU A 15 -19.88 8.39 -32.51
C LEU A 15 -19.99 6.99 -33.13
N LEU A 16 -18.87 6.29 -33.31
CA LEU A 16 -18.85 4.83 -33.44
C LEU A 16 -18.85 4.26 -32.01
N LEU A 17 -19.95 3.62 -31.61
CA LEU A 17 -20.01 2.80 -30.41
C LEU A 17 -19.22 1.51 -30.68
N GLY A 18 -17.97 1.44 -30.20
CA GLY A 18 -17.20 0.20 -30.15
C GLY A 18 -17.78 -0.74 -29.10
N SER A 19 -18.10 -1.97 -29.50
CA SER A 19 -18.57 -3.04 -28.61
C SER A 19 -17.46 -3.49 -27.66
N LEU A 20 -17.76 -3.50 -26.36
CA LEU A 20 -16.89 -3.98 -25.29
C LEU A 20 -16.41 -5.44 -25.52
N PRO A 21 -15.21 -5.82 -25.05
CA PRO A 21 -14.84 -7.23 -24.96
C PRO A 21 -15.78 -7.99 -24.01
N SER A 22 -16.26 -9.18 -24.39
CA SER A 22 -16.91 -10.07 -23.41
C SER A 22 -15.86 -10.94 -22.74
N MET A 23 -15.90 -10.99 -21.40
CA MET A 23 -15.14 -11.94 -20.61
C MET A 23 -15.74 -13.34 -20.76
N ALA A 24 -14.90 -14.37 -20.86
CA ALA A 24 -15.34 -15.74 -20.75
C ALA A 24 -15.56 -16.04 -19.27
N ASN A 25 -16.79 -15.85 -18.83
CA ASN A 25 -17.21 -15.84 -17.44
C ASN A 25 -17.22 -17.26 -16.84
N VAL A 26 -16.12 -17.70 -16.19
CA VAL A 26 -16.15 -18.90 -15.34
C VAL A 26 -16.97 -18.56 -14.11
N ALA A 27 -18.16 -19.13 -13.98
CA ALA A 27 -19.01 -18.88 -12.83
C ALA A 27 -18.44 -19.56 -11.59
N ASN A 28 -18.41 -18.85 -10.46
CA ASN A 28 -17.96 -19.40 -9.17
C ASN A 28 -16.58 -20.06 -9.24
N GLY A 29 -15.65 -19.49 -10.03
CA GLY A 29 -14.26 -19.93 -10.08
C GLY A 29 -13.50 -19.67 -8.77
N SER A 30 -14.00 -18.76 -7.93
CA SER A 30 -13.48 -18.55 -6.57
C SER A 30 -14.02 -19.55 -5.54
N PHE A 31 -14.89 -20.49 -5.91
CA PHE A 31 -15.44 -21.51 -5.01
C PHE A 31 -16.07 -20.95 -3.72
N GLU A 32 -16.78 -19.82 -3.80
CA GLU A 32 -17.45 -19.19 -2.66
C GLU A 32 -18.90 -19.64 -2.50
N GLN A 33 -19.51 -20.15 -3.58
CA GLN A 33 -20.90 -20.57 -3.60
C GLN A 33 -21.02 -22.10 -3.67
N TRP A 34 -21.83 -22.68 -2.79
CA TRP A 34 -21.93 -24.13 -2.62
C TRP A 34 -23.37 -24.56 -2.34
N SER A 35 -23.80 -25.59 -3.07
CA SER A 35 -25.03 -26.34 -2.81
C SER A 35 -24.65 -27.69 -2.20
N GLY A 36 -24.62 -27.76 -0.87
CA GLY A 36 -24.13 -28.93 -0.16
C GLY A 36 -22.62 -29.11 -0.34
N ASN A 37 -22.20 -30.23 -0.91
CA ASN A 37 -20.79 -30.57 -1.15
C ASN A 37 -20.33 -30.26 -2.60
N THR A 38 -21.17 -29.58 -3.38
CA THR A 38 -20.89 -29.25 -4.77
C THR A 38 -20.76 -27.74 -4.91
N PRO A 39 -19.67 -27.22 -5.50
CA PRO A 39 -19.57 -25.81 -5.80
C PRO A 39 -20.55 -25.47 -6.92
N ASP A 40 -21.30 -24.39 -6.75
CA ASP A 40 -22.35 -24.00 -7.70
C ASP A 40 -21.75 -23.79 -9.11
N THR A 41 -22.53 -24.08 -10.15
CA THR A 41 -22.19 -23.98 -11.59
C THR A 41 -21.09 -24.89 -12.13
N TRP A 42 -20.35 -25.61 -11.28
CA TRP A 42 -19.40 -26.65 -11.70
C TRP A 42 -20.12 -27.97 -11.92
N SER A 43 -20.50 -28.26 -13.17
CA SER A 43 -21.40 -29.37 -13.49
C SER A 43 -20.71 -30.66 -13.93
N THR A 44 -19.47 -30.61 -14.42
CA THR A 44 -18.74 -31.83 -14.80
C THR A 44 -17.84 -32.22 -13.65
N ILE A 45 -18.33 -33.13 -12.82
CA ILE A 45 -17.61 -33.69 -11.68
C ILE A 45 -17.58 -35.20 -11.87
N ASP A 46 -16.42 -35.74 -12.22
CA ASP A 46 -16.28 -37.17 -12.43
C ASP A 46 -16.29 -37.96 -11.11
N SER A 47 -16.71 -39.21 -11.18
CA SER A 47 -16.87 -40.08 -10.01
C SER A 47 -15.57 -40.45 -9.29
N GLY A 48 -14.40 -40.17 -9.89
CA GLY A 48 -13.09 -40.40 -9.28
C GLY A 48 -12.63 -39.26 -8.37
N ILE A 49 -13.45 -38.21 -8.22
CA ILE A 49 -13.25 -37.15 -7.24
C ILE A 49 -14.51 -36.96 -6.38
N SER A 50 -14.30 -36.52 -5.14
CA SER A 50 -15.37 -36.02 -4.29
C SER A 50 -14.99 -34.64 -3.77
N LEU A 51 -15.95 -33.73 -3.71
CA LEU A 51 -15.73 -32.35 -3.31
C LEU A 51 -16.33 -32.07 -1.94
N SER A 52 -15.73 -31.11 -1.25
CA SER A 52 -16.29 -30.48 -0.06
C SER A 52 -15.76 -29.05 0.05
N ARG A 53 -16.46 -28.23 0.82
CA ARG A 53 -16.04 -26.86 1.09
C ARG A 53 -14.98 -26.82 2.20
N SER A 54 -13.83 -26.22 1.92
CA SER A 54 -12.82 -25.89 2.93
C SER A 54 -12.97 -24.43 3.36
N THR A 55 -12.94 -24.18 4.66
CA THR A 55 -12.85 -22.82 5.25
C THR A 55 -11.58 -22.65 6.08
N ILE A 56 -10.64 -23.59 5.99
CA ILE A 56 -9.40 -23.63 6.79
C ILE A 56 -8.19 -23.46 5.87
N ILE A 57 -8.14 -24.25 4.81
CA ILE A 57 -7.16 -24.10 3.73
C ILE A 57 -7.87 -23.39 2.58
N VAL A 58 -7.63 -22.08 2.48
CA VAL A 58 -8.25 -21.14 1.52
C VAL A 58 -7.13 -20.25 0.97
N LYS A 59 -7.17 -19.93 -0.32
CA LYS A 59 -6.20 -19.03 -0.96
C LYS A 59 -6.72 -17.60 -0.96
N THR A 60 -7.98 -17.41 -1.34
CA THR A 60 -8.68 -16.13 -1.36
C THR A 60 -10.14 -16.31 -0.93
N GLY A 61 -10.79 -15.26 -0.43
CA GLY A 61 -12.19 -15.36 0.00
C GLY A 61 -12.39 -16.15 1.30
N ASN A 62 -13.57 -16.78 1.43
CA ASN A 62 -13.98 -17.51 2.63
C ASN A 62 -13.89 -19.02 2.46
N SER A 63 -13.84 -19.53 1.23
CA SER A 63 -13.78 -20.96 1.00
C SER A 63 -13.10 -21.39 -0.28
N ALA A 64 -12.44 -22.56 -0.22
CA ALA A 64 -11.86 -23.23 -1.37
C ALA A 64 -12.53 -24.60 -1.61
N ALA A 65 -12.32 -25.17 -2.80
CA ALA A 65 -12.72 -26.54 -3.08
C ALA A 65 -11.70 -27.53 -2.54
N ALA A 66 -12.11 -28.36 -1.58
CA ALA A 66 -11.35 -29.52 -1.14
C ALA A 66 -11.76 -30.73 -1.98
N ILE A 67 -10.85 -31.19 -2.84
CA ILE A 67 -11.07 -32.24 -3.83
C ILE A 67 -10.33 -33.49 -3.37
N ASN A 68 -11.08 -34.49 -2.89
CA ASN A 68 -10.51 -35.78 -2.57
C ASN A 68 -10.51 -36.66 -3.83
N VAL A 69 -9.33 -36.95 -4.35
CA VAL A 69 -9.12 -37.81 -5.52
C VAL A 69 -9.03 -39.25 -5.07
N THR A 70 -9.94 -40.10 -5.54
CA THR A 70 -10.13 -41.47 -5.01
C THR A 70 -9.83 -42.57 -6.04
N THR A 71 -9.20 -42.23 -7.15
CA THR A 71 -8.84 -43.19 -8.20
C THR A 71 -7.54 -42.81 -8.90
N GLY A 72 -6.76 -43.81 -9.29
CA GLY A 72 -5.63 -43.63 -10.23
C GLY A 72 -6.08 -43.61 -11.70
N SER A 73 -7.38 -43.69 -11.97
CA SER A 73 -7.88 -43.53 -13.33
C SER A 73 -8.06 -42.06 -13.67
N GLN A 74 -7.04 -41.47 -14.27
CA GLN A 74 -7.05 -40.10 -14.81
C GLN A 74 -8.21 -39.80 -15.79
N ALA A 75 -8.94 -40.81 -16.28
CA ALA A 75 -10.08 -40.60 -17.17
C ALA A 75 -11.34 -40.10 -16.44
N ASN A 76 -11.40 -40.26 -15.12
CA ASN A 76 -12.58 -40.03 -14.28
C ASN A 76 -12.30 -39.02 -13.16
N THR A 77 -11.51 -37.99 -13.42
CA THR A 77 -11.09 -37.02 -12.40
C THR A 77 -11.25 -35.57 -12.86
N ASP A 78 -12.20 -35.31 -13.77
CA ASP A 78 -12.52 -33.96 -14.21
C ASP A 78 -13.37 -33.20 -13.19
N LEU A 79 -12.96 -31.95 -12.95
CA LEU A 79 -13.77 -30.88 -12.39
C LEU A 79 -13.80 -29.76 -13.45
N LEU A 80 -14.87 -29.69 -14.24
CA LEU A 80 -14.98 -28.75 -15.37
C LEU A 80 -16.29 -27.96 -15.36
N GLN A 81 -16.23 -26.82 -16.05
CA GLN A 81 -17.33 -25.94 -16.40
C GLN A 81 -17.28 -25.61 -17.90
N GLN A 82 -18.42 -25.35 -18.51
CA GLN A 82 -18.50 -24.84 -19.87
C GLN A 82 -18.65 -23.32 -19.88
N ILE A 83 -17.87 -22.66 -20.72
CA ILE A 83 -17.92 -21.20 -20.91
C ILE A 83 -17.96 -20.87 -22.40
N THR A 84 -18.46 -19.68 -22.74
CA THR A 84 -18.43 -19.17 -24.11
C THR A 84 -17.22 -18.28 -24.31
N VAL A 85 -16.54 -18.46 -25.44
CA VAL A 85 -15.39 -17.67 -25.88
C VAL A 85 -15.68 -17.07 -27.25
N GLU A 86 -15.10 -15.91 -27.52
CA GLU A 86 -15.28 -15.15 -28.77
C GLU A 86 -14.05 -15.20 -29.66
N ALA A 87 -14.28 -15.31 -30.96
CA ALA A 87 -13.25 -15.34 -32.00
C ALA A 87 -12.30 -14.14 -31.87
N GLY A 88 -11.01 -14.41 -31.91
CA GLY A 88 -9.95 -13.41 -31.82
C GLY A 88 -9.71 -12.85 -30.41
N LYS A 89 -10.46 -13.30 -29.39
CA LYS A 89 -10.18 -12.93 -27.99
C LYS A 89 -9.21 -13.91 -27.36
N THR A 90 -8.32 -13.39 -26.52
CA THR A 90 -7.39 -14.16 -25.70
C THR A 90 -7.85 -14.12 -24.25
N TYR A 91 -7.80 -15.27 -23.59
CA TYR A 91 -8.25 -15.49 -22.22
C TYR A 91 -7.10 -16.08 -21.42
N ALA A 92 -6.71 -15.42 -20.33
CA ALA A 92 -5.68 -15.91 -19.42
C ALA A 92 -6.34 -16.74 -18.31
N PHE A 93 -6.26 -18.07 -18.43
CA PHE A 93 -6.77 -18.98 -17.43
C PHE A 93 -5.71 -19.28 -16.36
N SER A 94 -6.15 -19.39 -15.11
CA SER A 94 -5.29 -19.86 -14.02
C SER A 94 -6.09 -20.60 -12.96
N ALA A 95 -5.40 -21.40 -12.14
CA ALA A 95 -5.97 -22.01 -10.94
C ALA A 95 -4.90 -22.08 -9.84
N ASP A 96 -5.30 -21.78 -8.60
CA ASP A 96 -4.47 -22.00 -7.43
C ASP A 96 -4.72 -23.42 -6.90
N VAL A 97 -3.64 -24.16 -6.62
CA VAL A 97 -3.65 -25.57 -6.22
C VAL A 97 -2.79 -25.75 -4.97
N TYR A 98 -3.23 -26.61 -4.04
CA TYR A 98 -2.50 -26.99 -2.83
C TYR A 98 -2.55 -28.51 -2.67
N HIS A 99 -1.38 -29.16 -2.63
CA HIS A 99 -1.27 -30.60 -2.42
C HIS A 99 -0.99 -30.92 -0.95
N THR A 100 -1.60 -31.97 -0.40
CA THR A 100 -1.32 -32.43 0.96
C THR A 100 -0.18 -33.44 1.02
N GLU A 101 -0.08 -34.34 0.03
CA GLU A 101 0.78 -35.53 0.10
C GLU A 101 1.70 -35.69 -1.13
N GLY A 102 1.36 -35.04 -2.24
CA GLY A 102 2.16 -34.97 -3.46
C GLY A 102 2.10 -36.24 -4.32
N LYS A 103 1.05 -37.04 -4.17
CA LYS A 103 0.75 -38.25 -4.95
C LYS A 103 -0.18 -37.99 -6.13
N ILE A 104 -0.69 -36.77 -6.25
CA ILE A 104 -1.51 -36.28 -7.35
C ILE A 104 -0.86 -35.05 -8.00
N LYS A 105 -1.02 -34.92 -9.32
CA LYS A 105 -0.84 -33.67 -10.06
C LYS A 105 -2.18 -33.16 -10.55
N ALA A 106 -2.47 -31.88 -10.34
CA ALA A 106 -3.55 -31.20 -11.04
C ALA A 106 -3.06 -30.74 -12.41
N ARG A 107 -3.89 -30.86 -13.44
CA ARG A 107 -3.61 -30.40 -14.80
C ARG A 107 -4.71 -29.44 -15.24
N LEU A 108 -4.31 -28.27 -15.72
CA LEU A 108 -5.24 -27.26 -16.22
C LEU A 108 -5.88 -27.76 -17.52
N PHE A 109 -7.21 -27.63 -17.62
CA PHE A 109 -7.99 -27.94 -18.81
C PHE A 109 -8.57 -26.64 -19.37
N VAL A 110 -8.25 -26.31 -20.61
CA VAL A 110 -8.79 -25.18 -21.36
C VAL A 110 -8.88 -25.62 -22.82
N ASP A 111 -10.06 -26.05 -23.27
CA ASP A 111 -10.28 -26.59 -24.62
C ASP A 111 -9.23 -27.64 -25.04
N GLY A 112 -8.75 -28.42 -24.07
CA GLY A 112 -7.56 -29.25 -24.17
C GLY A 112 -6.71 -29.22 -22.90
N TYR A 113 -5.82 -30.19 -22.75
CA TYR A 113 -4.99 -30.29 -21.55
C TYR A 113 -3.71 -29.46 -21.63
N GLN A 114 -3.48 -28.67 -20.59
CA GLN A 114 -2.38 -27.72 -20.49
C GLN A 114 -1.34 -28.21 -19.47
N GLY A 115 -0.64 -27.27 -18.80
CA GLY A 115 0.42 -27.56 -17.83
C GLY A 115 -0.07 -28.28 -16.56
N PHE A 116 0.89 -28.85 -15.83
CA PHE A 116 0.67 -29.52 -14.54
C PHE A 116 1.11 -28.65 -13.37
N SER A 117 0.45 -28.82 -12.23
CA SER A 117 0.97 -28.42 -10.93
C SER A 117 2.22 -29.24 -10.56
N ASN A 118 3.13 -28.66 -9.79
CA ASN A 118 4.23 -29.34 -9.14
C ASN A 118 3.76 -30.08 -7.87
N ASN A 119 3.54 -31.38 -7.98
CA ASN A 119 3.11 -32.23 -6.87
C ASN A 119 4.15 -32.38 -5.74
N THR A 120 5.42 -31.99 -5.94
CA THR A 120 6.41 -32.03 -4.84
C THR A 120 6.29 -30.83 -3.90
N GLN A 121 5.57 -29.78 -4.30
CA GLN A 121 5.25 -28.64 -3.46
C GLN A 121 3.97 -28.96 -2.68
N THR A 122 4.15 -29.63 -1.54
CA THR A 122 3.07 -29.91 -0.61
C THR A 122 3.00 -28.83 0.47
N ASN A 123 1.82 -28.71 1.09
CA ASN A 123 1.55 -27.80 2.19
C ASN A 123 1.78 -26.31 1.90
N GLN A 124 1.65 -25.92 0.63
CA GLN A 124 1.71 -24.55 0.17
C GLN A 124 0.91 -24.39 -1.13
N TRP A 125 0.38 -23.20 -1.35
CA TRP A 125 -0.31 -22.85 -2.59
C TRP A 125 0.67 -22.66 -3.74
N GLN A 126 0.26 -23.06 -4.94
CA GLN A 126 0.95 -22.81 -6.21
C GLN A 126 -0.07 -22.48 -7.30
N THR A 127 0.33 -21.68 -8.28
CA THR A 127 -0.54 -21.26 -9.38
C THR A 127 -0.13 -21.94 -10.68
N ILE A 128 -1.09 -22.48 -11.41
CA ILE A 128 -0.90 -22.96 -12.79
C ILE A 128 -1.66 -22.06 -13.76
N THR A 129 -1.06 -21.73 -14.92
CA THR A 129 -1.59 -20.75 -15.86
C THR A 129 -1.56 -21.23 -17.31
N HIS A 130 -2.46 -20.69 -18.14
CA HIS A 130 -2.48 -20.89 -19.59
C HIS A 130 -3.20 -19.74 -20.30
N SER A 131 -2.63 -19.25 -21.40
CA SER A 131 -3.27 -18.26 -22.26
C SER A 131 -3.91 -18.93 -23.48
N TYR A 132 -5.19 -18.67 -23.71
CA TYR A 132 -5.99 -19.30 -24.77
C TYR A 132 -6.60 -18.25 -25.70
N THR A 133 -6.27 -18.30 -26.99
CA THR A 133 -6.88 -17.45 -28.02
C THR A 133 -7.93 -18.23 -28.80
N ALA A 134 -9.18 -17.79 -28.74
CA ALA A 134 -10.27 -18.44 -29.46
C ALA A 134 -10.19 -18.14 -30.97
N SER A 135 -10.18 -19.19 -31.79
CA SER A 135 -10.18 -19.05 -33.26
C SER A 135 -11.56 -18.76 -33.85
N SER A 136 -12.62 -18.98 -33.08
CA SER A 136 -14.03 -18.79 -33.46
C SER A 136 -14.88 -18.59 -32.20
N ASN A 137 -16.08 -18.02 -32.35
CA ASN A 137 -17.06 -17.98 -31.27
C ASN A 137 -17.52 -19.41 -30.97
N LYS A 138 -17.26 -19.92 -29.78
CA LYS A 138 -17.63 -21.29 -29.40
C LYS A 138 -17.75 -21.45 -27.89
N THR A 139 -18.36 -22.54 -27.46
CA THR A 139 -18.32 -22.99 -26.07
C THR A 139 -17.13 -23.92 -25.90
N ILE A 140 -16.36 -23.73 -24.83
CA ILE A 140 -15.25 -24.60 -24.45
C ILE A 140 -15.45 -25.11 -23.03
N SER A 141 -14.83 -26.26 -22.72
CA SER A 141 -14.70 -26.71 -21.34
C SER A 141 -13.42 -26.15 -20.73
N VAL A 142 -13.52 -25.73 -19.47
CA VAL A 142 -12.40 -25.29 -18.64
C VAL A 142 -12.47 -25.92 -17.25
N GLY A 143 -11.34 -26.09 -16.59
CA GLY A 143 -11.27 -26.61 -15.23
C GLY A 143 -9.98 -27.37 -14.95
N LEU A 144 -10.07 -28.44 -14.15
CA LEU A 144 -8.92 -29.27 -13.77
C LEU A 144 -9.18 -30.76 -13.99
N ARG A 145 -8.09 -31.48 -14.25
CA ARG A 145 -8.03 -32.94 -14.18
C ARG A 145 -6.92 -33.39 -13.24
N PHE A 146 -7.15 -34.45 -12.47
CA PHE A 146 -6.18 -34.97 -11.50
C PHE A 146 -5.53 -36.27 -11.97
N TYR A 147 -4.22 -36.36 -11.82
CA TYR A 147 -3.39 -37.48 -12.27
C TYR A 147 -2.62 -38.06 -11.09
N ASP A 148 -2.71 -39.36 -10.87
CA ASP A 148 -1.86 -40.02 -9.90
C ASP A 148 -0.40 -40.04 -10.35
N VAL A 149 0.47 -40.15 -9.35
CA VAL A 149 1.90 -40.42 -9.55
C VAL A 149 2.34 -41.61 -8.71
N SER A 150 3.58 -42.04 -8.91
CA SER A 150 4.17 -43.15 -8.17
C SER A 150 4.00 -42.97 -6.65
N GLY A 151 3.41 -43.99 -6.01
CA GLY A 151 3.14 -44.00 -4.57
C GLY A 151 1.77 -43.44 -4.16
N PHE A 152 0.86 -43.18 -5.10
CA PHE A 152 -0.56 -42.99 -4.80
C PHE A 152 -1.16 -44.29 -4.23
N ASP A 153 -1.77 -44.20 -3.05
CA ASP A 153 -2.27 -45.34 -2.28
C ASP A 153 -3.79 -45.49 -2.34
N GLY A 154 -4.46 -44.62 -3.11
CA GLY A 154 -5.89 -44.67 -3.38
C GLY A 154 -6.66 -43.41 -2.97
N SER A 155 -6.05 -42.48 -2.22
CA SER A 155 -6.68 -41.21 -1.87
C SER A 155 -5.64 -40.09 -1.72
N GLU A 156 -5.97 -38.88 -2.16
CA GLU A 156 -5.27 -37.66 -1.74
C GLU A 156 -6.24 -36.47 -1.78
N LEU A 157 -6.09 -35.56 -0.81
CA LEU A 157 -6.83 -34.30 -0.76
C LEU A 157 -6.05 -33.18 -1.45
N VAL A 158 -6.63 -32.57 -2.47
CA VAL A 158 -6.08 -31.41 -3.17
C VAL A 158 -7.03 -30.24 -3.00
N TYR A 159 -6.53 -29.08 -2.57
CA TYR A 159 -7.35 -27.87 -2.51
C TYR A 159 -7.16 -27.04 -3.77
N VAL A 160 -8.27 -26.48 -4.27
CA VAL A 160 -8.30 -25.63 -5.45
C VAL A 160 -9.08 -24.37 -5.14
N ASP A 161 -8.54 -23.24 -5.58
CA ASP A 161 -9.14 -21.93 -5.37
C ASP A 161 -8.81 -21.01 -6.57
N ASN A 162 -9.53 -19.87 -6.67
CA ASN A 162 -9.23 -18.77 -7.58
C ASN A 162 -9.02 -19.21 -9.05
N PHE A 163 -9.99 -19.95 -9.61
CA PHE A 163 -9.99 -20.34 -11.02
C PHE A 163 -10.38 -19.16 -11.91
N LEU A 164 -9.41 -18.52 -12.56
CA LEU A 164 -9.60 -17.32 -13.37
C LEU A 164 -9.70 -17.63 -14.87
N PRO A 165 -10.33 -16.75 -15.68
CA PRO A 165 -11.11 -15.57 -15.27
C PRO A 165 -12.45 -15.99 -14.65
N THR A 166 -12.74 -15.52 -13.44
CA THR A 166 -14.00 -15.82 -12.74
C THR A 166 -14.95 -14.65 -12.80
N SER A 167 -16.22 -14.93 -13.04
CA SER A 167 -17.32 -13.99 -12.83
C SER A 167 -18.22 -14.53 -11.73
N ASN A 168 -18.26 -13.84 -10.61
CA ASN A 168 -19.22 -14.16 -9.57
C ASN A 168 -20.57 -13.55 -9.96
N ASP A 169 -21.26 -14.14 -10.92
CA ASP A 169 -22.62 -13.69 -11.26
C ASP A 169 -23.57 -14.84 -11.58
N SER A 170 -24.54 -15.02 -10.67
CA SER A 170 -25.92 -15.13 -11.10
C SER A 170 -26.83 -14.55 -10.02
N GLY A 171 -27.01 -13.23 -10.08
CA GLY A 171 -28.20 -12.58 -9.53
C GLY A 171 -27.90 -11.27 -8.84
N SER A 172 -27.94 -10.17 -9.59
CA SER A 172 -28.12 -8.79 -9.10
C SER A 172 -27.57 -8.55 -7.69
N VAL A 173 -26.26 -8.67 -7.53
CA VAL A 173 -25.58 -8.22 -6.32
C VAL A 173 -24.99 -6.86 -6.66
N SER A 174 -25.60 -5.81 -6.12
CA SER A 174 -24.93 -4.53 -5.93
C SER A 174 -23.52 -4.79 -5.42
N CYS A 175 -22.49 -4.29 -6.12
CA CYS A 175 -21.11 -4.36 -5.63
C CYS A 175 -21.10 -3.88 -4.17
N SER A 176 -20.84 -4.81 -3.25
CA SER A 176 -20.84 -4.51 -1.81
C SER A 176 -19.54 -3.81 -1.37
N GLY A 177 -18.57 -3.69 -2.28
CA GLY A 177 -17.36 -2.90 -2.14
C GLY A 177 -17.32 -1.74 -3.15
N ASN A 178 -16.15 -1.50 -3.76
CA ASN A 178 -15.89 -0.40 -4.66
C ASN A 178 -16.01 -0.84 -6.12
N SER A 179 -16.85 -0.14 -6.89
CA SER A 179 -17.01 -0.39 -8.33
C SER A 179 -16.04 0.45 -9.14
N LEU A 180 -15.14 -0.23 -9.85
CA LEU A 180 -14.11 0.39 -10.68
C LEU A 180 -14.41 0.14 -12.17
N SER A 181 -13.96 1.06 -13.01
CA SER A 181 -13.97 0.94 -14.47
C SER A 181 -12.55 1.14 -15.00
N PHE A 182 -12.01 0.11 -15.63
CA PHE A 182 -10.75 0.16 -16.35
C PHE A 182 -11.01 0.31 -17.85
N SER A 183 -10.21 1.12 -18.53
CA SER A 183 -10.24 1.33 -19.96
C SER A 183 -8.82 1.25 -20.51
N LEU A 184 -8.66 0.61 -21.67
CA LEU A 184 -7.37 0.44 -22.35
C LEU A 184 -7.57 0.60 -23.85
N THR A 185 -6.79 1.46 -24.46
CA THR A 185 -6.62 1.56 -25.91
C THR A 185 -5.21 1.08 -26.22
N THR A 186 -5.08 -0.01 -26.96
CA THR A 186 -3.78 -0.53 -27.39
C THR A 186 -3.24 0.23 -28.59
N ASP A 187 -1.92 0.23 -28.76
CA ASP A 187 -1.23 0.81 -29.90
C ASP A 187 -1.07 -0.23 -31.04
N ASN A 188 -0.06 -0.09 -31.93
CA ASN A 188 0.10 -1.06 -33.02
C ASN A 188 0.47 -2.48 -32.54
N TYR A 189 0.80 -2.69 -31.27
CA TYR A 189 1.31 -3.95 -30.74
C TYR A 189 0.59 -4.41 -29.46
N GLY A 190 -0.74 -4.35 -29.43
CA GLY A 190 -1.55 -4.71 -28.26
C GLY A 190 -1.30 -6.10 -27.65
N SER A 191 -0.75 -7.07 -28.39
CA SER A 191 -0.40 -8.40 -27.86
C SER A 191 0.70 -8.35 -26.79
N GLU A 192 1.46 -7.26 -26.77
CA GLU A 192 2.58 -7.03 -25.85
C GLU A 192 2.09 -6.40 -24.54
N THR A 193 0.89 -5.79 -24.56
CA THR A 193 0.27 -5.15 -23.41
C THR A 193 -0.42 -6.16 -22.49
N SER A 194 -0.18 -6.04 -21.19
CA SER A 194 -0.91 -6.75 -20.14
C SER A 194 -1.06 -5.87 -18.91
N TRP A 195 -2.02 -6.17 -18.03
CA TRP A 195 -2.15 -5.48 -16.75
C TRP A 195 -2.58 -6.42 -15.63
N ALA A 196 -2.29 -6.04 -14.39
CA ALA A 196 -2.70 -6.71 -13.17
C ALA A 196 -3.02 -5.68 -12.08
N ILE A 197 -3.96 -6.00 -11.20
CA ILE A 197 -4.20 -5.33 -9.94
C ILE A 197 -3.86 -6.35 -8.85
N ASN A 198 -2.87 -6.03 -8.03
CA ASN A 198 -2.48 -6.84 -6.88
C ASN A 198 -2.98 -6.18 -5.59
N ASN A 199 -3.40 -6.94 -4.59
CA ASN A 199 -3.65 -6.39 -3.24
C ASN A 199 -2.33 -6.17 -2.47
N ASN A 200 -2.41 -5.59 -1.27
CA ASN A 200 -1.27 -5.36 -0.38
C ASN A 200 -0.49 -6.63 0.05
N GLN A 201 -1.05 -7.81 -0.13
CA GLN A 201 -0.38 -9.10 0.10
C GLN A 201 0.35 -9.61 -1.16
N GLY A 202 0.37 -8.81 -2.24
CA GLY A 202 0.97 -9.18 -3.53
C GLY A 202 0.12 -10.16 -4.35
N SER A 203 -1.10 -10.47 -3.93
CA SER A 203 -2.00 -11.37 -4.66
C SER A 203 -2.69 -10.61 -5.78
N THR A 204 -2.61 -11.12 -7.01
CA THR A 204 -3.40 -10.59 -8.14
C THR A 204 -4.89 -10.82 -7.89
N VAL A 205 -5.65 -9.74 -7.83
CA VAL A 205 -7.10 -9.73 -7.64
C VAL A 205 -7.86 -9.42 -8.92
N ALA A 206 -7.20 -8.85 -9.92
CA ALA A 206 -7.70 -8.69 -11.29
C ALA A 206 -6.54 -8.61 -12.27
N SER A 207 -6.71 -9.02 -13.52
CA SER A 207 -5.68 -8.88 -14.56
C SER A 207 -6.28 -9.03 -15.95
N GLY A 208 -5.51 -8.67 -16.97
CA GLY A 208 -5.86 -8.96 -18.36
C GLY A 208 -4.65 -8.88 -19.30
N SER A 209 -4.66 -9.66 -20.38
CA SER A 209 -3.57 -9.74 -21.34
C SER A 209 -4.07 -10.24 -22.70
N GLY A 210 -3.18 -10.26 -23.71
CA GLY A 210 -3.48 -10.86 -25.02
C GLY A 210 -4.41 -10.01 -25.89
N TYR A 211 -4.26 -8.68 -25.80
CA TYR A 211 -5.07 -7.75 -26.54
C TYR A 211 -4.73 -7.72 -28.04
N ALA A 212 -5.70 -7.32 -28.85
CA ALA A 212 -5.47 -7.01 -30.25
C ALA A 212 -4.92 -5.59 -30.37
N SER A 213 -4.13 -5.32 -31.40
CA SER A 213 -3.62 -3.98 -31.71
C SER A 213 -4.73 -2.99 -32.04
N ASN A 214 -4.50 -1.70 -31.76
CA ASN A 214 -5.35 -0.56 -32.12
C ASN A 214 -6.82 -0.72 -31.69
N THR A 215 -7.06 -1.30 -30.51
CA THR A 215 -8.40 -1.66 -30.04
C THR A 215 -8.65 -1.10 -28.65
N GLN A 216 -9.88 -0.63 -28.41
CA GLN A 216 -10.33 -0.16 -27.10
C GLN A 216 -11.04 -1.28 -26.33
N TYR A 217 -10.73 -1.39 -25.04
CA TYR A 217 -11.26 -2.33 -24.07
C TYR A 217 -11.79 -1.54 -22.87
N ASN A 218 -12.89 -1.97 -22.27
CA ASN A 218 -13.28 -1.51 -20.94
C ASN A 218 -13.71 -2.70 -20.09
N GLU A 219 -13.28 -2.68 -18.82
CA GLU A 219 -13.50 -3.73 -17.83
C GLU A 219 -14.16 -3.11 -16.61
N ALA A 220 -15.18 -3.77 -16.07
CA ALA A 220 -15.80 -3.40 -14.80
C ALA A 220 -15.27 -4.31 -13.69
N LEU A 221 -14.79 -3.72 -12.60
CA LEU A 221 -14.18 -4.44 -11.48
C LEU A 221 -14.96 -4.13 -10.20
N CYS A 222 -15.02 -5.09 -9.28
CA CYS A 222 -15.54 -4.88 -7.93
C CYS A 222 -14.46 -5.33 -6.94
N LEU A 223 -13.90 -4.36 -6.21
CA LEU A 223 -12.81 -4.59 -5.26
C LEU A 223 -13.28 -4.23 -3.85
N ALA A 224 -12.86 -5.00 -2.86
CA ALA A 224 -13.09 -4.66 -1.47
C ALA A 224 -12.32 -3.39 -1.07
N ASP A 225 -12.57 -2.92 0.15
CA ASP A 225 -11.72 -1.92 0.77
C ASP A 225 -10.32 -2.50 0.97
N GLY A 226 -9.28 -1.73 0.67
CA GLY A 226 -7.91 -2.20 0.73
C GLY A 226 -6.95 -1.39 -0.14
N ALA A 227 -5.66 -1.67 0.03
CA ALA A 227 -4.61 -1.12 -0.81
C ALA A 227 -4.28 -2.07 -1.96
N TYR A 228 -4.10 -1.50 -3.14
CA TYR A 228 -3.87 -2.23 -4.38
C TYR A 228 -2.76 -1.58 -5.22
N THR A 229 -2.17 -2.36 -6.11
CA THR A 229 -1.24 -1.89 -7.13
C THR A 229 -1.75 -2.30 -8.49
N PHE A 230 -2.15 -1.33 -9.32
CA PHE A 230 -2.35 -1.53 -10.75
C PHE A 230 -0.98 -1.50 -11.44
N THR A 231 -0.69 -2.49 -12.27
CA THR A 231 0.51 -2.55 -13.10
C THR A 231 0.07 -2.81 -14.53
N ILE A 232 0.50 -1.98 -15.47
CA ILE A 232 0.46 -2.26 -16.90
C ILE A 232 1.88 -2.61 -17.37
N ASN A 233 2.01 -3.59 -18.27
CA ASN A 233 3.27 -4.09 -18.78
C ASN A 233 3.24 -4.12 -20.30
N ASP A 234 4.40 -3.92 -20.90
CA ASP A 234 4.69 -4.10 -22.30
C ASP A 234 5.94 -5.00 -22.44
N SER A 235 5.77 -6.13 -23.13
CA SER A 235 6.80 -7.17 -23.17
C SER A 235 8.05 -6.79 -23.98
N TYR A 236 7.98 -5.78 -24.86
CA TYR A 236 9.10 -5.35 -25.72
C TYR A 236 9.73 -4.02 -25.26
N GLY A 237 9.06 -3.27 -24.39
CA GLY A 237 9.59 -2.11 -23.68
C GLY A 237 9.51 -0.78 -24.41
N ASP A 238 8.85 -0.75 -25.57
CA ASP A 238 8.50 0.49 -26.28
C ASP A 238 7.17 1.09 -25.81
N GLY A 239 6.41 0.35 -25.00
CA GLY A 239 5.20 0.82 -24.33
C GLY A 239 4.04 0.99 -25.29
N ILE A 240 3.17 1.96 -25.03
CA ILE A 240 1.94 2.17 -25.80
C ILE A 240 1.92 3.50 -26.59
N CYS A 241 3.06 4.18 -26.76
CA CYS A 241 3.18 5.45 -27.53
C CYS A 241 4.63 5.71 -27.98
N CYS A 242 4.96 6.53 -28.99
CA CYS A 242 4.13 7.27 -29.97
C CYS A 242 4.60 7.02 -31.41
N SER A 243 5.83 6.51 -31.57
CA SER A 243 6.40 6.11 -32.85
C SER A 243 5.77 4.82 -33.39
N PHE A 244 5.09 4.06 -32.52
CA PHE A 244 4.53 2.75 -32.78
C PHE A 244 3.01 2.66 -32.52
N GLY A 245 2.32 3.80 -32.54
CA GLY A 245 0.87 3.89 -32.33
C GLY A 245 0.54 4.79 -31.13
N SER A 246 -0.74 5.03 -30.88
CA SER A 246 -1.18 5.88 -29.77
C SER A 246 -2.20 5.13 -28.94
N GLY A 247 -1.73 4.47 -27.90
CA GLY A 247 -2.51 3.81 -26.87
C GLY A 247 -2.69 4.70 -25.64
N SER A 248 -3.58 4.28 -24.75
CA SER A 248 -3.82 4.91 -23.44
C SER A 248 -4.50 3.93 -22.50
N TYR A 249 -4.42 4.15 -21.20
CA TYR A 249 -5.22 3.42 -20.22
C TYR A 249 -5.76 4.35 -19.13
N ALA A 250 -6.87 3.99 -18.51
CA ALA A 250 -7.40 4.65 -17.33
C ALA A 250 -8.20 3.69 -16.45
N LEU A 251 -7.86 3.62 -15.17
CA LEU A 251 -8.60 2.97 -14.09
C LEU A 251 -9.32 4.04 -13.27
N THR A 252 -10.63 3.88 -13.05
CA THR A 252 -11.45 4.86 -12.33
C THR A 252 -12.33 4.20 -11.27
N ASN A 253 -12.65 4.91 -10.18
CA ASN A 253 -13.65 4.54 -9.18
C ASN A 253 -14.64 5.72 -9.05
N ASN A 254 -15.92 5.48 -9.32
CA ASN A 254 -16.98 6.51 -9.28
C ASN A 254 -16.62 7.81 -10.05
N GLY A 255 -15.88 7.69 -11.16
CA GLY A 255 -15.44 8.82 -11.99
C GLY A 255 -14.14 9.51 -11.52
N SER A 256 -13.56 9.13 -10.37
CA SER A 256 -12.21 9.53 -9.96
C SER A 256 -11.17 8.63 -10.62
N THR A 257 -10.15 9.22 -11.24
CA THR A 257 -9.05 8.45 -11.85
C THR A 257 -8.09 7.95 -10.78
N LEU A 258 -7.90 6.64 -10.73
CA LEU A 258 -6.97 5.94 -9.84
C LEU A 258 -5.61 5.69 -10.49
N ALA A 259 -5.61 5.41 -11.80
CA ALA A 259 -4.41 5.23 -12.61
C ALA A 259 -4.73 5.63 -14.05
N SER A 260 -3.82 6.29 -14.75
CA SER A 260 -3.95 6.54 -16.19
C SER A 260 -2.61 6.83 -16.80
N GLY A 261 -2.42 6.45 -18.05
CA GLY A 261 -1.18 6.70 -18.77
C GLY A 261 -1.37 6.63 -20.26
N GLU A 262 -0.52 7.36 -20.97
CA GLU A 262 -0.45 7.36 -22.44
C GLU A 262 0.91 6.88 -22.95
N SER A 263 1.90 6.68 -22.07
CA SER A 263 3.24 6.19 -22.46
C SER A 263 3.98 5.62 -21.25
N PHE A 264 4.63 4.48 -21.44
CA PHE A 264 5.56 3.87 -20.50
C PHE A 264 6.61 3.07 -21.29
N SER A 265 7.58 2.41 -20.64
CA SER A 265 8.51 1.50 -21.32
C SER A 265 8.05 0.05 -21.16
N ASN A 266 8.70 -0.73 -20.29
CA ASN A 266 8.34 -2.14 -20.04
C ASN A 266 7.17 -2.33 -19.09
N ALA A 267 6.99 -1.40 -18.15
CA ALA A 267 5.88 -1.44 -17.22
C ALA A 267 5.68 -0.07 -16.57
N GLU A 268 4.47 0.17 -16.12
CA GLU A 268 4.11 1.27 -15.25
C GLU A 268 3.19 0.73 -14.17
N SER A 269 3.46 1.10 -12.92
CA SER A 269 2.62 0.72 -11.79
C SER A 269 2.08 1.97 -11.11
N THR A 270 0.79 1.96 -10.81
CA THR A 270 0.12 2.96 -10.00
C THR A 270 -0.59 2.24 -8.87
N SER A 271 -0.18 2.54 -7.66
CA SER A 271 -0.89 2.03 -6.51
C SER A 271 -2.13 2.90 -6.22
N PHE A 272 -3.19 2.31 -5.69
CA PHE A 272 -4.41 3.00 -5.24
C PHE A 272 -5.09 2.29 -4.05
N THR A 273 -5.77 3.04 -3.19
CA THR A 273 -6.54 2.52 -2.05
C THR A 273 -8.04 2.67 -2.32
N LEU A 274 -8.81 1.76 -1.74
CA LEU A 274 -10.27 1.76 -1.79
C LEU A 274 -10.78 1.63 -0.36
N GLY A 275 -11.87 2.33 0.00
CA GLY A 275 -12.55 2.11 1.28
C GLY A 275 -12.20 2.99 2.48
N SER A 276 -11.20 3.86 2.38
CA SER A 276 -10.88 4.83 3.43
C SER A 276 -10.74 6.21 2.80
N GLY A 277 -11.45 7.20 3.35
CA GLY A 277 -11.21 8.59 2.99
C GLY A 277 -9.74 8.95 3.26
N SER A 278 -9.10 9.61 2.29
CA SER A 278 -7.74 10.16 2.32
C SER A 278 -6.61 9.19 2.71
N GLY A 279 -5.72 8.84 1.77
CA GLY A 279 -4.41 8.28 2.11
C GLY A 279 -3.77 7.40 1.04
N SER A 280 -2.67 7.90 0.49
CA SER A 280 -1.69 7.32 -0.43
C SER A 280 -1.45 5.81 -0.33
N THR A 281 -1.38 5.16 -1.47
CA THR A 281 -0.72 3.87 -1.59
C THR A 281 0.79 3.93 -1.66
N PRO A 282 1.46 2.77 -1.41
CA PRO A 282 2.87 2.62 -1.65
C PRO A 282 3.30 3.01 -3.06
N THR A 283 3.96 4.14 -3.20
CA THR A 283 4.61 4.50 -4.46
C THR A 283 5.81 3.58 -4.63
N THR A 284 6.00 2.98 -5.82
CA THR A 284 7.26 2.28 -6.09
C THR A 284 8.37 3.33 -5.98
N PRO A 285 9.39 3.16 -5.10
CA PRO A 285 10.39 4.18 -4.89
C PRO A 285 11.17 4.46 -6.18
N THR A 286 11.15 5.71 -6.63
CA THR A 286 11.89 6.16 -7.82
C THR A 286 12.89 7.24 -7.43
N GLY A 287 13.85 7.53 -8.33
CA GLY A 287 14.79 8.64 -8.14
C GLY A 287 15.58 8.54 -6.83
N TYR A 288 15.30 9.45 -5.89
CA TYR A 288 15.99 9.57 -4.61
C TYR A 288 16.00 8.28 -3.78
N TYR A 289 14.99 7.41 -3.94
CA TYR A 289 14.83 6.17 -3.17
C TYR A 289 14.97 4.89 -4.01
N ILE A 290 15.49 4.97 -5.24
CA ILE A 290 15.48 3.82 -6.17
C ILE A 290 16.19 2.57 -5.62
N THR A 291 17.22 2.72 -4.81
CA THR A 291 17.96 1.58 -4.24
C THR A 291 17.19 0.86 -3.13
N ALA A 292 16.15 1.48 -2.59
CA ALA A 292 15.25 0.86 -1.62
C ALA A 292 14.22 -0.08 -2.27
N GLN A 293 14.12 -0.09 -3.61
CA GLN A 293 13.12 -0.86 -4.34
C GLN A 293 13.26 -2.37 -4.06
N GLY A 294 12.13 -3.00 -3.71
CA GLY A 294 12.05 -4.45 -3.47
C GLY A 294 12.64 -4.91 -2.13
N LEU A 295 13.17 -4.00 -1.32
CA LEU A 295 13.62 -4.31 0.04
C LEU A 295 12.45 -4.21 1.03
N THR A 296 12.51 -5.02 2.09
CA THR A 296 11.57 -4.99 3.22
C THR A 296 12.30 -5.24 4.55
N GLY A 297 11.60 -5.06 5.66
CA GLY A 297 12.13 -5.25 7.01
C GLY A 297 13.36 -4.39 7.29
N TYR A 298 14.27 -4.91 8.11
CA TYR A 298 15.49 -4.17 8.45
C TYR A 298 16.45 -3.97 7.27
N ALA A 299 16.37 -4.77 6.20
CA ALA A 299 17.18 -4.54 5.00
C ALA A 299 16.76 -3.22 4.31
N LEU A 300 15.45 -2.96 4.23
CA LEU A 300 14.93 -1.68 3.74
C LEU A 300 15.37 -0.53 4.66
N LYS A 301 15.26 -0.70 5.97
CA LYS A 301 15.69 0.31 6.95
C LYS A 301 17.16 0.71 6.77
N THR A 302 18.06 -0.27 6.67
CA THR A 302 19.49 -0.03 6.46
C THR A 302 19.76 0.67 5.13
N GLU A 303 19.01 0.36 4.07
CA GLU A 303 19.16 1.06 2.79
C GLU A 303 18.65 2.50 2.86
N LEU A 304 17.52 2.75 3.52
CA LEU A 304 17.06 4.11 3.80
C LEU A 304 18.08 4.89 4.62
N TYR A 305 18.73 4.28 5.62
CA TYR A 305 19.86 4.86 6.31
C TYR A 305 20.98 5.27 5.33
N ASN A 306 21.39 4.38 4.42
CA ASN A 306 22.42 4.69 3.43
C ASN A 306 22.06 5.90 2.54
N ILE A 307 20.78 6.04 2.18
CA ILE A 307 20.27 7.15 1.38
C ILE A 307 20.30 8.47 2.17
N ILE A 308 19.85 8.47 3.43
CA ILE A 308 19.61 9.71 4.19
C ILE A 308 20.72 10.08 5.20
N ASN A 309 21.75 9.24 5.39
CA ASN A 309 22.77 9.45 6.42
C ASN A 309 23.68 10.68 6.21
N ASN A 310 23.71 11.24 5.01
CA ASN A 310 24.63 12.33 4.66
C ASN A 310 23.89 13.66 4.50
N HIS A 311 23.37 14.19 5.60
CA HIS A 311 22.80 15.53 5.64
C HIS A 311 23.82 16.57 6.12
N SER A 312 23.63 17.82 5.71
CA SER A 312 24.44 18.97 6.10
C SER A 312 23.82 19.70 7.28
N SER A 313 24.40 19.54 8.48
CA SER A 313 23.97 20.32 9.65
C SER A 313 24.20 21.81 9.40
N GLN A 314 23.12 22.59 9.47
CA GLN A 314 23.16 24.06 9.36
C GLN A 314 23.44 24.75 10.72
N GLY A 315 23.53 23.96 11.79
CA GLY A 315 23.76 24.42 13.16
C GLY A 315 22.50 24.88 13.88
N TYR A 316 22.52 24.76 15.21
CA TYR A 316 21.34 24.95 16.06
C TYR A 316 20.67 26.34 15.95
N SER A 317 21.43 27.40 15.67
CA SER A 317 20.88 28.75 15.48
C SER A 317 20.12 28.92 14.17
N ALA A 318 20.44 28.14 13.14
CA ALA A 318 19.81 28.25 11.82
C ALA A 318 18.36 27.73 11.79
N ILE A 319 17.97 26.91 12.78
CA ILE A 319 16.61 26.39 12.93
C ILE A 319 15.57 27.52 13.03
N TRP A 320 15.94 28.68 13.57
CA TRP A 320 15.02 29.83 13.61
C TRP A 320 14.65 30.33 12.22
N ASN A 321 15.61 30.37 11.30
CA ASN A 321 15.35 30.74 9.92
C ASN A 321 14.51 29.66 9.23
N PHE A 322 14.73 28.39 9.57
CA PHE A 322 13.89 27.29 9.06
C PHE A 322 12.43 27.45 9.51
N TYR A 323 12.16 27.79 10.77
CA TYR A 323 10.79 28.02 11.23
C TYR A 323 10.12 29.20 10.56
N ASP A 324 10.84 30.31 10.39
CA ASP A 324 10.31 31.48 9.69
C ASP A 324 9.83 31.14 8.27
N SER A 325 10.51 30.22 7.58
CA SER A 325 10.18 29.81 6.21
C SER A 325 9.24 28.61 6.08
N SER A 326 9.12 27.75 7.10
CA SER A 326 8.46 26.43 6.95
C SER A 326 7.47 26.04 8.05
N ALA A 327 7.45 26.76 9.18
CA ALA A 327 6.55 26.49 10.30
C ALA A 327 5.51 27.62 10.43
N ARG A 328 4.98 28.10 9.30
CA ARG A 328 3.91 29.10 9.27
C ARG A 328 2.56 28.40 9.26
N ASP A 329 1.62 28.85 10.08
CA ASP A 329 0.25 28.35 10.02
C ASP A 329 -0.47 28.91 8.78
N ILE A 330 -0.44 28.09 7.74
CA ILE A 330 -1.18 28.26 6.48
C ILE A 330 -2.08 27.04 6.22
N TYR A 331 -2.38 26.26 7.26
CA TYR A 331 -3.11 24.99 7.14
C TYR A 331 -4.38 24.99 7.98
N PHE A 332 -4.36 25.60 9.17
CA PHE A 332 -5.50 25.69 10.07
C PHE A 332 -6.19 27.06 9.93
N GLU A 333 -6.04 27.97 10.89
CA GLU A 333 -6.64 29.30 10.86
C GLU A 333 -6.11 30.19 9.72
N ASN A 334 -4.99 29.79 9.09
CA ASN A 334 -4.37 30.50 7.96
C ASN A 334 -3.99 31.94 8.31
N ASP A 335 -3.55 32.16 9.56
CA ASP A 335 -3.25 33.49 10.08
C ASP A 335 -1.76 33.88 9.92
N ASN A 336 -0.94 32.98 9.37
CA ASN A 336 0.49 33.14 9.12
C ASN A 336 1.33 33.35 10.40
N SER A 337 0.78 32.98 11.57
CA SER A 337 1.54 32.83 12.81
C SER A 337 2.48 31.61 12.76
N ILE A 338 3.25 31.36 13.81
CA ILE A 338 4.00 30.11 13.92
C ILE A 338 3.03 28.97 14.19
N LEU A 339 3.09 27.95 13.33
CA LEU A 339 2.44 26.68 13.57
C LEU A 339 3.15 25.94 14.69
N ASP A 340 2.50 25.87 15.85
CA ASP A 340 3.03 25.33 17.09
C ASP A 340 2.27 24.07 17.50
N MET A 341 2.92 22.91 17.38
CA MET A 341 2.28 21.61 17.62
C MET A 341 1.80 21.38 19.08
N TYR A 342 2.18 22.23 20.02
CA TYR A 342 1.77 22.17 21.43
C TYR A 342 0.75 23.25 21.82
N SER A 343 0.40 24.18 20.93
CA SER A 343 -0.65 25.18 21.18
C SER A 343 -1.72 25.28 20.08
N GLU A 344 -1.45 24.73 18.90
CA GLU A 344 -2.35 24.65 17.75
C GLU A 344 -3.63 23.87 18.07
N LYS A 345 -4.77 24.40 17.66
CA LYS A 345 -6.11 23.84 17.83
C LYS A 345 -6.80 23.68 16.47
N PRO A 346 -6.76 22.48 15.87
CA PRO A 346 -7.23 22.23 14.50
C PRO A 346 -8.69 22.57 14.20
N ASN A 347 -9.54 22.67 15.23
CA ASN A 347 -10.98 22.90 15.13
C ASN A 347 -11.43 24.25 15.71
N GLY A 348 -10.52 25.22 15.81
CA GLY A 348 -10.85 26.61 16.08
C GLY A 348 -9.80 27.32 16.92
N ASN A 349 -9.92 28.64 16.99
CA ASN A 349 -8.82 29.53 17.37
C ASN A 349 -7.92 29.08 18.52
N ASP A 350 -6.63 29.17 18.24
CA ASP A 350 -5.56 29.12 19.20
C ASP A 350 -5.79 30.06 20.39
N SER A 351 -5.34 29.60 21.55
CA SER A 351 -5.41 30.41 22.77
C SER A 351 -4.48 31.62 22.73
N TYR A 352 -3.44 31.55 21.91
CA TYR A 352 -2.42 32.56 21.66
C TYR A 352 -1.69 32.17 20.38
N THR A 353 -1.15 33.14 19.66
CA THR A 353 -0.37 32.89 18.44
C THR A 353 0.96 33.63 18.52
N TYR A 354 1.95 33.18 17.76
CA TYR A 354 3.30 33.73 17.78
C TYR A 354 3.70 34.33 16.45
N THR A 355 4.31 35.51 16.50
CA THR A 355 4.96 36.10 15.33
C THR A 355 6.37 35.55 15.21
N ALA A 356 6.67 34.93 14.05
CA ALA A 356 8.01 34.42 13.79
C ALA A 356 9.07 35.50 13.92
N ILE A 357 10.29 35.09 14.32
CA ILE A 357 11.45 35.93 14.61
C ILE A 357 11.29 36.77 15.89
N SER A 358 10.16 37.43 16.11
CA SER A 358 9.98 38.31 17.28
C SER A 358 9.72 37.56 18.57
N ASP A 359 8.93 36.48 18.50
CA ASP A 359 8.42 35.80 19.70
C ASP A 359 9.18 34.50 20.01
N GLN A 360 10.41 34.37 19.52
CA GLN A 360 11.28 33.22 19.78
C GLN A 360 12.07 33.39 21.09
N CYS A 361 12.10 32.38 21.95
CA CYS A 361 12.89 32.46 23.19
C CYS A 361 13.30 31.10 23.78
N GLY A 362 13.97 31.15 24.94
CA GLY A 362 14.36 29.96 25.72
C GLY A 362 14.02 30.04 27.21
N ASN A 363 13.25 31.04 27.64
CA ASN A 363 12.83 31.22 29.04
C ASN A 363 11.35 31.61 29.08
N TYR A 364 10.55 30.88 29.86
CA TYR A 364 9.09 30.97 29.84
C TYR A 364 8.54 30.69 31.24
N SER A 365 7.48 31.41 31.64
CA SER A 365 6.83 31.30 32.96
C SER A 365 5.40 30.74 32.89
N GLY A 366 4.83 30.62 31.69
CA GLY A 366 3.52 30.09 31.39
C GLY A 366 3.32 29.93 29.88
N GLU A 367 2.23 29.28 29.48
CA GLU A 367 1.78 29.17 28.08
C GLU A 367 1.57 30.55 27.45
N GLY A 368 1.82 30.69 26.15
CA GLY A 368 1.66 31.94 25.40
C GLY A 368 2.82 32.92 25.57
N GLY A 369 3.92 32.51 26.20
CA GLY A 369 5.07 33.37 26.45
C GLY A 369 5.95 33.58 25.22
N CYS A 370 6.35 32.50 24.56
CA CYS A 370 7.20 32.48 23.38
C CYS A 370 7.21 31.06 22.79
N TYR A 371 7.58 30.93 21.51
CA TYR A 371 7.87 29.63 20.93
C TYR A 371 9.35 29.25 21.07
N ASN A 372 9.62 27.95 21.14
CA ASN A 372 10.93 27.35 21.29
C ASN A 372 11.12 26.16 20.32
N ARG A 373 12.36 25.70 20.20
CA ARG A 373 12.77 24.51 19.44
C ARG A 373 12.56 23.27 20.31
N GLU A 374 11.55 22.48 20.00
CA GLU A 374 11.29 21.20 20.65
C GLU A 374 12.07 20.08 19.99
N HIS A 375 12.89 19.38 20.76
CA HIS A 375 13.52 18.13 20.33
C HIS A 375 12.53 16.99 20.58
N SER A 376 11.67 16.69 19.61
CA SER A 376 10.64 15.65 19.75
C SER A 376 11.24 14.31 20.15
N PHE A 377 12.41 13.94 19.62
CA PHE A 377 13.29 12.95 20.25
C PHE A 377 14.27 13.67 21.18
N PRO A 378 14.15 13.55 22.53
CA PRO A 378 14.85 14.42 23.46
C PRO A 378 16.37 14.43 23.29
N LYS A 379 16.97 15.63 23.27
CA LYS A 379 18.43 15.79 23.18
C LYS A 379 19.20 15.06 24.28
N SER A 380 18.61 14.92 25.46
CA SER A 380 19.22 14.16 26.57
C SER A 380 19.38 12.67 26.25
N TRP A 381 18.56 12.11 25.36
CA TRP A 381 18.61 10.70 25.01
C TRP A 381 19.81 10.37 24.12
N PHE A 382 20.27 11.30 23.28
CA PHE A 382 21.43 11.09 22.39
C PHE A 382 22.73 11.78 22.87
N GLY A 383 22.78 12.19 24.14
CA GLY A 383 24.00 12.72 24.77
C GLY A 383 24.16 14.24 24.74
N GLY A 384 23.08 14.99 24.49
CA GLY A 384 23.06 16.45 24.66
C GLY A 384 23.19 17.21 23.33
N THR A 385 24.14 18.14 23.23
CA THR A 385 24.26 19.06 22.08
C THR A 385 25.15 18.50 20.96
N ASN A 386 25.10 17.18 20.75
CA ASN A 386 25.94 16.51 19.77
C ASN A 386 25.36 16.72 18.37
N GLU A 387 26.20 17.15 17.43
CA GLU A 387 25.82 17.26 16.03
C GLU A 387 26.05 15.92 15.30
N PRO A 388 25.22 15.57 14.30
CA PRO A 388 24.26 16.48 13.67
C PRO A 388 22.82 16.38 14.22
N MET A 389 22.54 15.44 15.13
CA MET A 389 21.20 15.25 15.70
C MET A 389 20.70 16.44 16.51
N ASN A 390 21.58 17.21 17.13
CA ASN A 390 21.16 18.40 17.88
C ASN A 390 20.51 19.48 17.00
N SER A 391 20.79 19.51 15.68
CA SER A 391 20.22 20.48 14.75
C SER A 391 19.46 19.90 13.55
N ASP A 392 19.15 18.61 13.57
CA ASP A 392 18.41 17.94 12.50
C ASP A 392 16.94 18.36 12.51
N VAL A 393 16.49 19.10 11.50
CA VAL A 393 15.14 19.67 11.48
C VAL A 393 14.05 18.61 11.28
N HIS A 394 14.33 17.36 10.92
CA HIS A 394 13.28 16.33 10.78
C HIS A 394 12.66 15.89 12.12
N HIS A 395 13.27 16.26 13.25
CA HIS A 395 12.73 15.96 14.58
C HIS A 395 12.58 17.20 15.50
N ILE A 396 12.90 18.41 15.02
CA ILE A 396 12.80 19.64 15.81
C ILE A 396 11.63 20.50 15.35
N TYR A 397 10.65 20.70 16.22
CA TYR A 397 9.41 21.42 15.89
C TYR A 397 9.29 22.73 16.67
N ALA A 398 8.66 23.74 16.07
CA ALA A 398 8.31 24.96 16.76
C ALA A 398 7.19 24.62 17.76
N THR A 399 7.39 24.97 19.04
CA THR A 399 6.39 24.68 20.07
C THR A 399 6.36 25.73 21.17
N ASP A 400 5.27 25.77 21.93
CA ASP A 400 5.15 26.63 23.11
C ASP A 400 6.24 26.26 24.11
N GLY A 401 7.04 27.24 24.52
CA GLY A 401 8.20 26.99 25.37
C GLY A 401 7.82 26.40 26.74
N TYR A 402 6.69 26.81 27.32
CA TYR A 402 6.24 26.30 28.61
C TYR A 402 5.73 24.87 28.49
N VAL A 403 4.92 24.54 27.48
CA VAL A 403 4.45 23.16 27.23
C VAL A 403 5.64 22.24 26.94
N ASN A 404 6.59 22.68 26.12
CA ASN A 404 7.86 21.97 25.89
C ASN A 404 8.60 21.70 27.21
N SER A 405 8.64 22.68 28.13
CA SER A 405 9.23 22.49 29.46
C SER A 405 8.52 21.44 30.32
N LYS A 406 7.19 21.31 30.17
CA LYS A 406 6.40 20.26 30.82
C LYS A 406 6.67 18.90 30.19
N ARG A 407 6.78 18.84 28.87
CA ARG A 407 7.15 17.63 28.13
C ARG A 407 8.51 17.11 28.58
N SER A 408 9.48 17.99 28.81
CA SER A 408 10.81 17.64 29.32
C SER A 408 11.49 16.57 28.45
N ASN A 409 11.95 15.47 29.02
CA ASN A 409 12.46 14.30 28.29
C ASN A 409 11.58 13.06 28.47
N PHE A 410 10.31 13.23 28.85
CA PHE A 410 9.40 12.12 29.05
C PHE A 410 9.09 11.43 27.71
N PRO A 411 8.91 10.09 27.71
CA PRO A 411 8.41 9.39 26.54
C PRO A 411 7.08 9.97 26.07
N PHE A 412 6.84 9.94 24.76
CA PHE A 412 5.48 10.11 24.26
C PHE A 412 4.62 8.90 24.64
N GLY A 413 3.32 9.13 24.84
CA GLY A 413 2.33 8.07 25.04
C GLY A 413 1.01 8.57 25.62
N GLU A 414 -0.04 7.77 25.47
CA GLU A 414 -1.39 8.09 25.92
C GLU A 414 -1.45 8.22 27.44
N VAL A 415 -2.04 9.31 27.92
CA VAL A 415 -2.14 9.62 29.35
C VAL A 415 -3.49 9.14 29.88
N ALA A 416 -3.44 8.25 30.88
CA ALA A 416 -4.65 7.83 31.61
C ALA A 416 -5.07 8.85 32.69
N SER A 417 -4.10 9.46 33.39
CA SER A 417 -4.37 10.47 34.43
C SER A 417 -3.42 11.64 34.27
N ALA A 418 -3.95 12.78 33.83
CA ALA A 418 -3.18 13.99 33.57
C ALA A 418 -2.83 14.74 34.87
N THR A 419 -1.56 15.10 35.02
CA THR A 419 -1.06 16.04 36.03
C THR A 419 -0.91 17.46 35.47
N PHE A 420 -0.86 17.59 34.15
CA PHE A 420 -0.90 18.84 33.41
C PHE A 420 -1.67 18.65 32.10
N ARG A 421 -2.37 19.70 31.66
CA ARG A 421 -3.02 19.77 30.36
C ARG A 421 -2.80 21.17 29.79
N SER A 422 -2.28 21.26 28.56
CA SER A 422 -2.11 22.52 27.85
C SER A 422 -3.44 23.06 27.32
N THR A 423 -3.43 24.30 26.86
CA THR A 423 -4.60 24.94 26.25
C THR A 423 -5.10 24.25 24.98
N ASN A 424 -4.23 23.62 24.19
CA ASN A 424 -4.64 22.81 23.04
C ASN A 424 -5.13 21.40 23.41
N GLY A 425 -4.86 20.96 24.64
CA GLY A 425 -5.31 19.68 25.15
C GLY A 425 -4.23 18.60 25.20
N SER A 426 -2.98 18.89 24.85
CA SER A 426 -1.84 18.02 25.14
C SER A 426 -1.73 17.76 26.65
N LYS A 427 -1.25 16.59 27.06
CA LYS A 427 -1.27 16.14 28.46
C LYS A 427 0.10 15.66 28.91
N LEU A 428 0.40 15.85 30.18
CA LEU A 428 1.46 15.13 30.89
C LEU A 428 0.81 14.34 32.01
N GLY A 429 1.20 13.09 32.21
CA GLY A 429 0.63 12.29 33.28
C GLY A 429 1.07 10.84 33.30
N SER A 430 0.36 10.01 34.07
CA SER A 430 0.62 8.58 34.12
C SER A 430 0.16 7.89 32.82
N ALA A 431 1.03 7.04 32.28
CA ALA A 431 0.75 6.24 31.09
C ALA A 431 -0.53 5.42 31.21
N SER A 432 -1.24 5.31 30.10
CA SER A 432 -2.35 4.38 29.93
C SER A 432 -1.86 2.94 29.98
N SER A 433 -2.60 2.07 30.66
CA SER A 433 -2.30 0.63 30.63
C SER A 433 -2.44 0.03 29.22
N ALA A 434 -3.15 0.70 28.30
CA ALA A 434 -3.33 0.25 26.92
C ALA A 434 -2.02 0.20 26.12
N ILE A 435 -1.04 1.04 26.47
CA ILE A 435 0.28 1.05 25.82
C ILE A 435 1.29 0.16 26.49
N ASN A 436 0.91 -0.72 27.43
CA ASN A 436 1.82 -1.69 28.07
C ASN A 436 3.10 -1.06 28.69
N TYR A 437 3.04 0.21 29.09
CA TYR A 437 4.12 0.93 29.77
C TYR A 437 3.62 1.56 31.07
N SER A 438 4.44 1.50 32.12
CA SER A 438 4.17 2.16 33.40
C SER A 438 5.18 3.27 33.63
N GLY A 439 4.72 4.52 33.65
CA GLY A 439 5.59 5.67 33.87
C GLY A 439 4.86 6.99 33.65
N THR A 440 5.63 8.07 33.61
CA THR A 440 5.13 9.39 33.18
C THR A 440 5.36 9.52 31.68
N VAL A 441 4.33 9.92 30.94
CA VAL A 441 4.36 10.16 29.50
C VAL A 441 3.74 11.50 29.17
N PHE A 442 4.11 12.04 28.01
CA PHE A 442 3.47 13.19 27.40
C PHE A 442 2.63 12.75 26.21
N GLU A 443 1.40 13.24 26.11
CA GLU A 443 0.47 12.94 25.02
C GLU A 443 0.21 14.23 24.24
N PRO A 444 0.72 14.37 22.99
CA PRO A 444 0.27 15.42 22.09
C PRO A 444 -1.19 15.19 21.66
N ILE A 445 -1.83 16.19 21.08
CA ILE A 445 -3.17 16.02 20.51
C ILE A 445 -3.14 15.07 19.30
N ASP A 446 -4.32 14.50 18.96
CA ASP A 446 -4.42 13.45 17.95
C ASP A 446 -3.93 13.88 16.55
N GLU A 447 -4.10 15.16 16.19
CA GLU A 447 -3.68 15.75 14.89
C GLU A 447 -2.17 15.69 14.62
N PHE A 448 -1.34 15.47 15.64
CA PHE A 448 0.11 15.53 15.49
C PHE A 448 0.81 14.23 15.89
N LYS A 449 0.04 13.19 16.22
CA LYS A 449 0.59 11.92 16.70
C LYS A 449 1.38 11.22 15.59
N GLY A 450 0.89 11.27 14.35
CA GLY A 450 1.51 10.72 13.16
C GLY A 450 2.83 11.43 12.82
N ASP A 451 2.87 12.76 12.90
CA ASP A 451 4.08 13.56 12.69
C ASP A 451 5.21 13.13 13.63
N PHE A 452 4.90 13.07 14.93
CA PHE A 452 5.88 12.64 15.92
C PHE A 452 6.29 11.18 15.72
N ALA A 453 5.37 10.31 15.28
CA ALA A 453 5.71 8.94 14.95
C ALA A 453 6.69 8.83 13.78
N ARG A 454 6.43 9.55 12.68
CA ARG A 454 7.33 9.60 11.51
C ARG A 454 8.67 10.28 11.84
N ALA A 455 8.71 11.23 12.77
CA ALA A 455 9.96 11.77 13.30
C ALA A 455 10.77 10.74 14.11
N TYR A 456 10.11 9.90 14.91
CA TYR A 456 10.77 8.83 15.66
C TYR A 456 11.30 7.74 14.73
N PHE A 457 10.51 7.30 13.74
CA PHE A 457 10.98 6.34 12.74
C PHE A 457 12.16 6.91 11.93
N TYR A 458 12.10 8.20 11.56
CA TYR A 458 13.24 8.90 10.96
C TYR A 458 14.48 8.82 11.85
N MET A 459 14.37 9.15 13.14
CA MET A 459 15.51 9.09 14.06
C MET A 459 16.10 7.68 14.18
N ALA A 460 15.24 6.66 14.20
CA ALA A 460 15.65 5.25 14.23
C ALA A 460 16.41 4.82 12.98
N THR A 461 16.05 5.35 11.82
CA THR A 461 16.70 5.05 10.53
C THR A 461 17.93 5.90 10.30
N ARG A 462 17.79 7.23 10.38
CA ARG A 462 18.87 8.18 10.10
C ARG A 462 20.11 7.92 10.96
N TYR A 463 19.92 7.53 12.22
CA TYR A 463 21.00 7.32 13.19
C TYR A 463 21.25 5.85 13.51
N GLU A 464 20.88 4.94 12.60
CA GLU A 464 21.03 3.48 12.76
C GLU A 464 22.42 3.07 13.27
N ASN A 465 23.48 3.73 12.79
CA ASN A 465 24.87 3.44 13.15
C ASN A 465 25.26 3.81 14.60
N VAL A 466 24.48 4.63 15.30
CA VAL A 466 24.82 5.13 16.65
C VAL A 466 23.71 4.96 17.68
N ILE A 467 22.45 4.86 17.26
CA ILE A 467 21.29 4.92 18.15
C ILE A 467 21.22 3.76 19.16
N GLY A 468 21.74 2.57 18.82
CA GLY A 468 21.80 1.44 19.76
C GLY A 468 22.58 1.75 21.04
N SER A 469 23.54 2.70 20.99
CA SER A 469 24.31 3.11 22.17
C SER A 469 23.57 4.07 23.12
N TRP A 470 22.41 4.59 22.71
CA TRP A 470 21.74 5.68 23.42
C TRP A 470 20.80 5.23 24.54
N GLN A 471 20.46 3.93 24.60
CA GLN A 471 19.53 3.36 25.57
C GLN A 471 19.82 3.84 27.00
N ASN A 472 21.07 3.72 27.45
CA ASN A 472 21.43 3.96 28.85
C ASN A 472 21.78 5.42 29.19
N ASN A 473 21.56 6.38 28.28
CA ASN A 473 21.90 7.79 28.54
C ASN A 473 21.02 8.42 29.62
N THR A 474 19.76 8.00 29.73
CA THR A 474 18.80 8.45 30.74
C THR A 474 17.81 7.34 31.10
N THR A 475 17.09 7.48 32.21
CA THR A 475 15.98 6.57 32.55
C THR A 475 14.88 6.58 31.48
N ALA A 476 14.60 7.75 30.89
CA ALA A 476 13.57 7.89 29.86
C ALA A 476 13.99 7.23 28.54
N SER A 477 15.24 7.43 28.09
CA SER A 477 15.77 6.74 26.91
C SER A 477 15.78 5.22 27.11
N ASN A 478 16.09 4.72 28.32
CA ASN A 478 16.08 3.29 28.61
C ASN A 478 14.66 2.69 28.61
N ALA A 479 13.64 3.52 28.86
CA ALA A 479 12.25 3.08 28.76
C ALA A 479 11.74 2.99 27.32
N VAL A 480 12.39 3.69 26.38
CA VAL A 480 11.96 3.81 24.98
C VAL A 480 12.82 3.00 24.03
N LEU A 481 14.12 2.95 24.27
CA LEU A 481 15.10 2.31 23.39
C LEU A 481 15.48 0.92 23.92
N ASN A 482 15.56 -0.06 23.03
CA ASN A 482 15.89 -1.44 23.37
C ASN A 482 17.40 -1.78 23.23
N GLY A 483 18.21 -0.80 22.83
CA GLY A 483 19.67 -0.93 22.67
C GLY A 483 20.14 -1.56 21.36
N SER A 484 19.23 -1.96 20.47
CA SER A 484 19.57 -2.45 19.13
C SER A 484 19.60 -1.32 18.09
N SER A 485 20.38 -1.49 17.02
CA SER A 485 20.32 -0.59 15.85
C SER A 485 19.19 -0.94 14.88
N ASN A 486 18.71 -2.18 14.89
CA ASN A 486 17.65 -2.64 13.98
C ASN A 486 16.28 -2.20 14.50
N GLN A 487 15.80 -2.82 15.58
CA GLN A 487 14.49 -2.50 16.14
C GLN A 487 14.49 -1.15 16.88
N VAL A 488 15.61 -0.74 17.51
CA VAL A 488 15.76 0.55 18.21
C VAL A 488 14.87 0.75 19.43
N PHE A 489 13.57 0.57 19.28
CA PHE A 489 12.53 0.87 20.24
C PHE A 489 12.06 -0.39 20.98
N GLU A 490 11.63 -0.20 22.22
CA GLU A 490 10.90 -1.22 22.97
C GLU A 490 9.56 -1.53 22.27
N SER A 491 9.06 -2.77 22.39
CA SER A 491 7.88 -3.22 21.63
C SER A 491 6.63 -2.38 21.88
N TRP A 492 6.50 -1.82 23.09
CA TRP A 492 5.38 -0.94 23.42
C TRP A 492 5.41 0.38 22.64
N VAL A 493 6.62 0.90 22.40
CA VAL A 493 6.82 2.12 21.62
C VAL A 493 6.53 1.83 20.16
N VAL A 494 7.06 0.72 19.60
CA VAL A 494 6.78 0.34 18.20
C VAL A 494 5.26 0.26 17.97
N ALA A 495 4.53 -0.46 18.83
CA ALA A 495 3.08 -0.59 18.72
C ALA A 495 2.36 0.77 18.79
N MET A 496 2.78 1.65 19.70
CA MET A 496 2.22 2.99 19.83
C MET A 496 2.50 3.85 18.59
N LEU A 497 3.74 3.87 18.09
CA LEU A 497 4.13 4.64 16.91
C LEU A 497 3.43 4.15 15.64
N LEU A 498 3.27 2.84 15.47
CA LEU A 498 2.47 2.25 14.38
C LEU A 498 1.01 2.69 14.46
N ASN A 499 0.41 2.63 15.65
CA ASN A 499 -0.97 3.07 15.85
C ASN A 499 -1.13 4.57 15.55
N TRP A 500 -0.19 5.40 16.00
CA TRP A 500 -0.20 6.84 15.76
C TRP A 500 0.00 7.17 14.28
N HIS A 501 0.94 6.51 13.61
CA HIS A 501 1.16 6.65 12.17
C HIS A 501 -0.08 6.32 11.34
N ASN A 502 -0.79 5.24 11.70
CA ASN A 502 -1.98 4.80 10.98
C ASN A 502 -3.23 5.64 11.30
N ALA A 503 -3.35 6.15 12.53
CA ALA A 503 -4.48 6.98 12.96
C ALA A 503 -4.37 8.42 12.44
N ASP A 504 -3.16 8.89 12.19
CA ASP A 504 -2.85 10.24 11.72
C ASP A 504 -1.95 10.18 10.46
N PRO A 505 -2.56 10.05 9.26
CA PRO A 505 -1.86 9.92 7.99
C PRO A 505 -1.02 11.15 7.64
N VAL A 506 -0.10 11.01 6.67
CA VAL A 506 0.72 12.15 6.22
C VAL A 506 -0.14 13.29 5.70
N SER A 507 0.08 14.48 6.25
CA SER A 507 -0.62 15.71 5.89
C SER A 507 0.16 16.54 4.83
N GLN A 508 -0.51 17.50 4.19
CA GLN A 508 0.16 18.43 3.27
C GLN A 508 1.22 19.26 3.99
N MET A 509 0.97 19.64 5.25
CA MET A 509 1.90 20.34 6.12
C MET A 509 3.21 19.57 6.28
N GLU A 510 3.16 18.25 6.48
CA GLU A 510 4.34 17.41 6.57
C GLU A 510 5.09 17.30 5.25
N ILE A 511 4.38 17.17 4.13
CA ILE A 511 4.99 17.11 2.79
C ILE A 511 5.78 18.39 2.51
N ASP A 512 5.17 19.55 2.75
CA ASP A 512 5.78 20.86 2.51
C ASP A 512 6.97 21.08 3.44
N ARG A 513 6.83 20.69 4.72
CA ARG A 513 7.92 20.75 5.69
C ARG A 513 9.06 19.79 5.35
N ASN A 514 8.78 18.58 4.84
CA ASN A 514 9.78 17.61 4.40
C ASN A 514 10.58 18.13 3.20
N GLN A 515 9.91 18.79 2.24
CA GLN A 515 10.56 19.47 1.13
C GLN A 515 11.43 20.63 1.60
N ALA A 516 10.93 21.48 2.51
CA ALA A 516 11.72 22.57 3.09
C ALA A 516 12.95 22.04 3.85
N ALA A 517 12.80 20.93 4.58
CA ALA A 517 13.91 20.28 5.28
C ALA A 517 14.96 19.73 4.30
N PHE A 518 14.53 19.16 3.17
CA PHE A 518 15.44 18.74 2.11
C PHE A 518 16.25 19.91 1.54
N GLU A 519 15.61 21.05 1.29
CA GLU A 519 16.29 22.27 0.83
C GLU A 519 17.24 22.85 1.90
N PHE A 520 16.89 22.70 3.18
CA PHE A 520 17.65 23.23 4.30
C PHE A 520 18.90 22.40 4.65
N GLN A 521 18.76 21.07 4.74
CA GLN A 521 19.84 20.18 5.20
C GLN A 521 20.20 19.04 4.23
N GLY A 522 19.52 18.90 3.09
CA GLY A 522 19.93 18.00 2.01
C GLY A 522 19.50 16.54 2.11
N ASN A 523 18.67 16.18 3.09
CA ASN A 523 18.06 14.84 3.17
C ASN A 523 16.56 14.92 3.48
N ARG A 524 15.85 13.84 3.15
CA ARG A 524 14.41 13.70 3.33
C ARG A 524 14.05 12.74 4.45
N ASN A 525 12.87 12.90 5.04
CA ASN A 525 12.25 11.89 5.88
C ASN A 525 11.51 10.88 4.98
N PRO A 526 12.03 9.64 4.83
CA PRO A 526 11.45 8.64 3.93
C PRO A 526 10.04 8.23 4.34
N TYR A 527 9.67 8.36 5.62
CA TYR A 527 8.35 7.99 6.12
C TYR A 527 7.29 9.06 5.88
N ILE A 528 7.68 10.24 5.40
CA ILE A 528 6.75 11.27 4.89
C ILE A 528 6.58 11.09 3.38
N ASP A 529 7.67 10.88 2.64
CA ASP A 529 7.60 10.69 1.18
C ASP A 529 6.95 9.35 0.78
N TYR A 530 7.18 8.30 1.57
CA TYR A 530 6.70 6.93 1.37
C TYR A 530 6.19 6.37 2.72
N PRO A 531 4.99 6.79 3.18
CA PRO A 531 4.42 6.37 4.48
C PRO A 531 4.39 4.84 4.68
N GLU A 532 4.18 4.11 3.59
CA GLU A 532 4.23 2.64 3.52
C GLU A 532 5.50 2.02 4.09
N PHE A 533 6.63 2.72 4.09
CA PHE A 533 7.89 2.21 4.61
C PHE A 533 7.80 1.93 6.11
N VAL A 534 6.86 2.55 6.82
CA VAL A 534 6.58 2.22 8.21
C VAL A 534 6.15 0.76 8.32
N GLU A 535 5.07 0.36 7.67
CA GLU A 535 4.53 -1.00 7.69
C GLU A 535 5.46 -2.03 7.01
N MET A 536 6.27 -1.60 6.05
CA MET A 536 7.25 -2.49 5.39
C MET A 536 8.44 -2.85 6.30
N ILE A 537 8.73 -2.05 7.34
CA ILE A 537 9.90 -2.22 8.21
C ILE A 537 9.54 -2.76 9.59
N TRP A 538 8.47 -2.24 10.20
CA TRP A 538 8.26 -2.22 11.65
C TRP A 538 7.30 -3.27 12.21
#